data_AF-A0A7Y0XCY9-F1
#
_entry.id   AF-A0A7Y0XCY9-F1
#
_cell.length_a   1.000
_cell.length_b   1.000
_cell.length_c   1.000
_cell.angle_alpha   90.00
_cell.angle_beta   90.00
_cell.angle_gamma   90.00
#
_symmetry.space_group_name_H-M   'P 1'
#
loop_
_entity.id
_entity.type
_entity.pdbx_description
1 polymer ?
#
loop_
_entity_poly.entity_id
_entity_poly.type
_entity_poly.pdbx_seq_one_letter_code
_entity_poly.pdbx_strand_id
1 'polypeptide(L)' 'LEQLNKQLVAATQRSDLESKSKSRFLAAVSHDLMQPLNAARLFASSLSEVAKDSEAKKLSAHIESALEAAEDLIGDLLDI' A
#
# COMPACT_ATOMS: atom_id res chain seq x y z
N LEU A 1 -39.68 -19.05 7.72
CA LEU A 1 -38.30 -19.59 7.71
C LEU A 1 -37.67 -19.51 6.33
N GLU A 2 -38.31 -20.03 5.28
CA GLU A 2 -37.75 -20.03 3.91
C GLU A 2 -37.49 -18.61 3.34
N GLN A 3 -38.41 -17.67 3.56
CA GLN A 3 -38.27 -16.28 3.11
C GLN A 3 -37.15 -15.52 3.85
N LEU A 4 -37.00 -15.78 5.15
CA LEU A 4 -35.89 -15.22 5.95
C LEU A 4 -34.55 -15.76 5.48
N ASN A 5 -34.48 -17.06 5.14
CA ASN A 5 -33.27 -17.68 4.59
C ASN A 5 -32.91 -17.07 3.21
N LYS A 6 -33.91 -16.87 2.32
CA LYS A 6 -33.69 -16.17 1.04
C LYS A 6 -33.20 -14.73 1.23
N GLN A 7 -33.72 -14.00 2.21
CA GLN A 7 -33.26 -12.65 2.54
C GLN A 7 -31.83 -12.64 3.08
N LEU A 8 -31.48 -13.59 3.96
CA LEU A 8 -30.12 -13.77 4.46
C LEU A 8 -29.14 -14.05 3.33
N VAL A 9 -29.44 -15.00 2.44
CA VAL A 9 -28.59 -15.33 1.28
C VAL A 9 -28.40 -14.11 0.38
N ALA A 10 -29.47 -13.37 0.07
CA ALA A 10 -29.36 -12.16 -0.75
C ALA A 10 -28.53 -11.06 -0.06
N ALA A 11 -28.66 -10.90 1.25
CA ALA A 11 -27.87 -9.94 2.03
C ALA A 11 -26.39 -10.33 2.07
N THR A 12 -26.06 -11.60 2.29
CA THR A 12 -24.69 -12.12 2.25
C THR A 12 -24.08 -11.92 0.87
N GLN A 13 -24.77 -12.29 -0.20
CA GLN A 13 -24.28 -12.08 -1.57
C GLN A 13 -24.01 -10.60 -1.88
N ARG A 14 -24.87 -9.69 -1.40
CA ARG A 14 -24.64 -8.25 -1.56
C ARG A 14 -23.39 -7.79 -0.80
N SER A 15 -23.22 -8.25 0.44
CA SER A 15 -22.03 -7.97 1.27
C SER A 15 -20.75 -8.49 0.63
N ASP A 16 -20.78 -9.68 0.03
CA ASP A 16 -19.62 -10.29 -0.64
C ASP A 16 -19.22 -9.50 -1.90
N LEU A 17 -20.21 -9.03 -2.67
CA LEU A 17 -19.96 -8.20 -3.85
C LEU A 17 -19.35 -6.84 -3.48
N GLU A 18 -19.88 -6.18 -2.45
CA GLU A 18 -19.33 -4.92 -1.94
C GLU A 18 -17.91 -5.10 -1.40
N SER A 19 -17.68 -6.15 -0.62
CA SER A 19 -16.35 -6.49 -0.07
C SER A 19 -15.34 -6.73 -1.19
N LYS A 20 -15.72 -7.50 -2.22
CA LYS A 20 -14.85 -7.79 -3.38
C LYS A 20 -14.52 -6.54 -4.19
N SER A 21 -15.47 -5.62 -4.34
CA SER A 21 -15.24 -4.33 -5.00
C SER A 21 -14.24 -3.50 -4.21
N LYS A 22 -14.40 -3.43 -2.88
CA LYS A 22 -13.49 -2.71 -1.97
C LYS A 22 -12.07 -3.28 -2.01
N SER A 23 -11.91 -4.61 -1.93
CA SER A 23 -10.58 -5.24 -2.01
C SER A 23 -9.88 -4.98 -3.33
N ARG A 24 -10.60 -5.02 -4.46
CA ARG A 24 -10.03 -4.68 -5.78
C ARG A 24 -9.63 -3.22 -5.87
N PHE A 25 -10.44 -2.32 -5.33
CA PHE A 25 -10.13 -0.89 -5.27
C PHE A 25 -8.85 -0.64 -4.46
N LEU A 26 -8.76 -1.22 -3.26
CA LEU A 26 -7.58 -1.08 -2.40
C LEU A 26 -6.32 -1.65 -3.09
N ALA A 27 -6.41 -2.83 -3.71
CA ALA A 27 -5.30 -3.42 -4.43
C ALA A 27 -4.81 -2.55 -5.60
N ALA A 28 -5.73 -1.94 -6.37
CA ALA A 28 -5.38 -1.03 -7.46
C ALA A 28 -4.70 0.24 -6.94
N VAL A 29 -5.28 0.88 -5.91
CA VAL A 29 -4.72 2.08 -5.29
C VAL A 29 -3.31 1.81 -4.75
N SER A 30 -3.08 0.68 -4.10
CA SER A 30 -1.76 0.40 -3.53
C SER A 30 -0.69 0.11 -4.54
N HIS A 31 -1.02 -0.54 -5.66
CA HIS A 31 -0.08 -0.65 -6.77
C HIS A 31 0.33 0.74 -7.28
N ASP A 32 -0.64 1.63 -7.47
CA ASP A 32 -0.40 3.00 -7.94
C ASP A 32 0.38 3.85 -6.92
N LEU A 33 0.30 3.53 -5.62
CA LEU A 33 1.10 4.16 -4.56
C LEU A 33 2.51 3.56 -4.42
N MET A 34 2.66 2.24 -4.59
CA MET A 34 3.97 1.57 -4.49
C MET A 34 4.89 1.93 -5.65
N GLN A 35 4.37 2.18 -6.85
CA GLN A 35 5.19 2.58 -8.00
C GLN A 35 6.05 3.85 -7.76
N PRO A 36 5.47 4.99 -7.35
CA PRO A 36 6.26 6.19 -7.06
C PRO A 36 7.16 6.02 -5.84
N LEU A 37 6.77 5.20 -4.85
CA LEU A 37 7.59 4.89 -3.67
C LEU A 37 8.87 4.12 -4.07
N ASN A 38 8.72 3.10 -4.91
CA ASN A 38 9.84 2.34 -5.46
C ASN A 38 10.79 3.24 -6.27
N ALA A 39 10.23 4.16 -7.08
CA ALA A 39 11.04 5.14 -7.81
C ALA A 39 11.80 6.08 -6.85
N ALA A 40 11.14 6.58 -5.80
CA ALA A 40 11.78 7.40 -4.78
C ALA A 40 12.94 6.66 -4.08
N ARG A 41 12.79 5.37 -3.80
CA ARG A 41 13.84 4.53 -3.21
C ARG A 41 15.04 4.37 -4.15
N LEU A 42 14.80 4.15 -5.44
CA LEU A 42 15.88 4.12 -6.45
C LEU A 42 16.65 5.46 -6.51
N PHE A 43 15.95 6.59 -6.42
CA PHE A 43 16.59 7.91 -6.36
C PHE A 43 17.36 8.13 -5.06
N ALA A 44 16.83 7.72 -3.91
CA ALA A 44 17.52 7.80 -2.62
C ALA A 44 18.80 6.93 -2.59
N SER A 45 18.73 5.72 -3.15
CA SER A 45 19.88 4.84 -3.33
C SER A 45 20.93 5.47 -4.25
N SER A 46 20.50 6.02 -5.39
CA SER A 46 21.40 6.73 -6.33
C SER A 46 22.05 7.94 -5.67
N LEU A 47 21.31 8.70 -4.85
CA LEU A 47 21.82 9.83 -4.08
C LEU A 47 22.89 9.38 -3.07
N SER A 48 22.65 8.26 -2.37
CA SER A 48 23.60 7.68 -1.42
C SER A 48 24.92 7.28 -2.09
N GLU A 49 24.85 6.77 -3.32
CA GLU A 49 26.02 6.36 -4.11
C GLU A 49 26.87 7.54 -4.58
N VAL A 50 26.25 8.64 -5.00
CA VAL A 50 26.96 9.84 -5.50
C VAL A 50 27.37 10.83 -4.41
N ALA A 51 26.81 10.70 -3.20
CA ALA A 51 27.10 11.58 -2.07
C ALA A 51 28.57 11.48 -1.63
N LYS A 52 29.24 12.64 -1.54
CA LYS A 52 30.67 12.73 -1.18
C LYS A 52 30.91 13.07 0.28
N ASP A 53 30.03 13.89 0.87
CA ASP A 53 30.11 14.29 2.27
C ASP A 53 29.23 13.40 3.16
N SER A 54 29.55 13.38 4.46
CA SER A 54 28.88 12.53 5.44
C SER A 54 27.43 12.94 5.72
N GLU A 55 27.10 14.22 5.54
CA GLU A 55 25.76 14.72 5.84
C GLU A 55 24.78 14.36 4.74
N ALA A 56 25.18 14.47 3.46
CA ALA A 56 24.39 14.00 2.33
C ALA A 56 24.11 12.49 2.41
N LYS A 57 25.10 11.68 2.83
CA LYS A 57 24.91 10.23 3.06
C LYS A 57 23.95 9.91 4.20
N LYS A 58 23.98 10.68 5.29
CA LYS A 58 23.01 10.52 6.39
C LYS A 58 21.61 10.89 5.92
N LEU A 59 21.47 11.97 5.16
CA LEU A 59 20.18 12.41 4.66
C LEU A 59 19.59 11.39 3.68
N SER A 60 20.38 10.83 2.76
CA SER A 60 19.90 9.76 1.86
C SER A 60 19.43 8.53 2.62
N ALA A 61 20.15 8.13 3.68
CA ALA A 61 19.74 7.01 4.55
C ALA A 61 18.42 7.31 5.30
N HIS A 62 18.23 8.55 5.79
CA HIS A 62 16.96 8.94 6.40
C HIS A 62 15.80 8.94 5.40
N ILE A 63 16.03 9.37 4.16
CA ILE A 63 15.02 9.31 3.10
C ILE A 63 14.63 7.86 2.83
N GLU A 64 15.61 6.97 2.69
CA GLU A 64 15.37 5.54 2.46
C GLU A 64 14.55 4.90 3.59
N SER A 65 14.91 5.18 4.85
CA SER A 65 14.17 4.68 6.02
C SER A 65 12.74 5.22 6.11
N ALA A 66 12.52 6.50 5.76
CA ALA A 66 11.18 7.08 5.73
C ALA A 66 10.31 6.47 4.62
N LEU A 67 10.90 6.16 3.46
CA LEU A 67 10.21 5.47 2.37
C LEU A 67 9.84 4.03 2.75
N GLU A 68 10.70 3.34 3.49
CA GLU A 68 10.41 1.99 4.02
C GLU A 68 9.25 2.00 5.01
N ALA A 69 9.25 2.93 5.97
CA ALA A 69 8.13 3.08 6.89
C ALA A 69 6.81 3.41 6.16
N ALA A 70 6.87 4.19 5.07
CA ALA A 70 5.70 4.46 4.25
C ALA A 70 5.21 3.22 3.49
N GLU A 71 6.12 2.36 3.03
CA GLU A 71 5.80 1.07 2.40
C GLU A 71 5.06 0.16 3.37
N ASP A 72 5.60 0.00 4.57
CA ASP A 72 5.02 -0.84 5.63
C ASP A 72 3.60 -0.37 5.99
N LEU A 73 3.40 0.94 6.17
CA LEU A 73 2.08 1.52 6.46
C LEU A 73 1.06 1.27 5.35
N ILE A 74 1.50 1.30 4.08
CA ILE A 74 0.63 1.00 2.93
C ILE A 74 0.32 -0.49 2.88
N GLY A 75 1.29 -1.36 3.20
CA GLY A 75 1.10 -2.80 3.33
C GLY A 75 0.08 -3.15 4.41
N ASP A 76 0.25 -2.60 5.61
CA ASP A 76 -0.67 -2.80 6.74
C ASP A 76 -2.10 -2.35 6.42
N LEU A 77 -2.27 -1.27 5.65
CA LEU A 77 -3.58 -0.78 5.23
C LEU A 77 -4.30 -1.74 4.26
N LEU A 78 -3.55 -2.52 3.49
CA LEU A 78 -4.08 -3.45 2.49
C LEU A 78 -4.50 -4.80 3.06
N ASP A 79 -3.85 -5.23 4.14
CA ASP A 79 -4.11 -6.51 4.78
C ASP A 79 -5.44 -6.51 5.59
N ILE A 80 -6.16 -5.38 5.63
CA ILE A 80 -7.45 -5.15 6.32
C ILE A 80 -8.66 -5.28 5.36
#